data_AF-A0A3L9HXM2-F1
#
_entry.id   AF-A0A3L9HXM2-F1
#
_cell.length_a   1.000
_cell.length_b   1.000
_cell.length_c   1.000
_cell.angle_alpha   90.00
_cell.angle_beta   90.00
_cell.angle_gamma   90.00
#
_symmetry.space_group_name_H-M   'P 1'
#
loop_
_entity.id
_entity.type
_entity.pdbx_description
1 polymer ?
#
loop_
_entity_poly.entity_id
_entity_poly.type
_entity_poly.pdbx_seq_one_letter_code
_entity_poly.pdbx_strand_id
1 'polypeptide(L)'
;MSIKTIKYFSTIIVAIVAVLAGWWLWNYYMQSPWTRDGKIRAEKVSITPQVSGRIVELNIKDNQLVNAGDLLLTIDKTPFQIAELNAQAQLAKAQSDLAKANNEANRRRHLSQNFISAEELDTANLNVKAMQASV
;
A
#
# COMPACT_ATOMS: atom_id res chain seq x y z
N MET A 1 0.51 75.28 -47.72
CA MET A 1 0.35 73.83 -47.93
C MET A 1 -1.03 73.59 -48.54
N SER A 2 -1.13 73.00 -49.72
CA SER A 2 -2.39 72.93 -50.49
C SER A 2 -3.49 72.18 -49.71
N ILE A 3 -4.75 72.63 -49.80
CA ILE A 3 -5.88 72.05 -49.06
C ILE A 3 -6.03 70.54 -49.31
N LYS A 4 -5.54 70.05 -50.46
CA LYS A 4 -5.52 68.63 -50.83
C LYS A 4 -4.58 67.82 -49.93
N THR A 5 -3.37 68.33 -49.66
CA THR A 5 -2.40 67.66 -48.76
C THR A 5 -2.87 67.57 -47.31
N ILE A 6 -3.63 68.57 -46.82
CA ILE A 6 -4.24 68.55 -45.48
C ILE A 6 -5.26 67.40 -45.33
N LYS A 7 -6.04 67.15 -46.39
CA LYS A 7 -7.07 66.10 -46.39
C LYS A 7 -6.45 64.71 -46.31
N TYR A 8 -5.42 64.44 -47.12
CA TYR A 8 -4.70 63.16 -47.08
C TYR A 8 -4.04 62.90 -45.71
N PHE A 9 -3.44 63.93 -45.11
CA PHE A 9 -2.81 63.80 -43.79
C PHE A 9 -3.83 63.49 -42.70
N SER A 10 -5.01 64.13 -42.74
CA SER A 10 -6.12 63.84 -41.82
C SER A 10 -6.64 62.41 -41.96
N THR A 11 -6.79 61.90 -43.19
CA THR A 11 -7.23 60.52 -43.43
C THR A 11 -6.21 59.50 -42.91
N ILE A 12 -4.91 59.76 -43.10
CA ILE A 12 -3.84 58.91 -42.59
C ILE A 12 -3.84 58.89 -41.06
N ILE A 13 -4.00 60.04 -40.40
CA ILE A 13 -4.07 60.10 -38.93
C ILE A 13 -5.25 59.27 -38.42
N VAL A 14 -6.44 59.43 -39.03
CA VAL A 14 -7.63 58.66 -38.62
C VAL A 14 -7.43 57.17 -38.84
N ALA A 15 -6.80 56.76 -39.95
CA ALA A 15 -6.48 55.37 -40.22
C ALA A 15 -5.48 54.80 -39.19
N ILE A 16 -4.44 55.55 -38.82
CA ILE A 16 -3.47 55.13 -37.80
C ILE A 16 -4.16 54.96 -36.44
N VAL A 17 -5.00 55.91 -36.04
CA VAL A 17 -5.73 55.82 -34.77
C VAL A 17 -6.66 54.62 -34.74
N ALA A 18 -7.36 54.32 -35.85
CA ALA A 18 -8.22 53.15 -35.96
C ALA A 18 -7.43 51.84 -35.82
N VAL A 19 -6.25 51.74 -36.43
CA VAL A 19 -5.36 50.57 -36.31
C VAL A 19 -4.85 50.40 -34.88
N LEU A 20 -4.42 51.48 -34.23
CA LEU A 20 -3.95 51.44 -32.84
C LEU A 20 -5.07 51.06 -31.87
N ALA A 21 -6.28 51.60 -32.06
CA ALA A 21 -7.44 51.26 -31.26
C ALA A 21 -7.82 49.78 -31.44
N GLY A 22 -7.81 49.26 -32.68
CA GLY A 22 -8.05 47.86 -32.97
C GLY A 22 -7.02 46.94 -32.33
N TRP A 23 -5.73 47.30 -32.42
CA TRP A 23 -4.65 46.54 -31.77
C TRP A 23 -4.78 46.53 -30.25
N TRP A 24 -5.11 47.67 -29.64
CA TRP A 24 -5.33 47.78 -28.19
C TRP A 24 -6.52 46.96 -27.72
N LEU A 25 -7.66 47.03 -28.42
CA LEU A 25 -8.85 46.23 -28.11
C LEU A 25 -8.57 44.74 -28.25
N TRP A 26 -7.87 44.33 -29.32
CA TRP A 26 -7.46 42.95 -29.52
C TRP A 26 -6.57 42.46 -28.38
N ASN A 27 -5.58 43.26 -27.97
CA ASN A 27 -4.68 42.90 -26.88
C ASN A 27 -5.44 42.77 -25.55
N TYR A 28 -6.33 43.72 -25.26
CA TYR A 28 -7.13 43.73 -24.03
C TYR A 28 -8.07 42.53 -23.92
N TYR A 29 -8.79 42.20 -25.00
CA TYR A 29 -9.81 41.15 -24.99
C TYR A 29 -9.27 39.74 -25.29
N MET A 30 -8.24 39.59 -26.13
CA MET A 30 -7.72 38.27 -26.49
C MET A 30 -6.55 37.78 -25.62
N GLN A 31 -5.73 38.66 -25.03
CA GLN A 31 -4.59 38.22 -24.21
C GLN A 31 -4.91 38.04 -22.72
N SER A 32 -6.15 38.33 -22.31
CA SER A 32 -6.63 38.07 -20.95
C SER A 32 -7.62 36.91 -20.97
N PRO A 33 -7.17 35.65 -21.11
CA PRO A 33 -8.05 34.50 -21.03
C PRO A 33 -8.60 34.38 -19.61
N TRP A 34 -9.82 34.85 -19.43
CA TRP A 34 -10.60 34.62 -18.22
C TRP A 34 -11.26 33.24 -18.38
N THR A 35 -10.91 32.30 -17.50
CA THR A 35 -11.60 31.01 -17.42
C THR A 35 -12.21 30.88 -16.04
N ARG A 36 -13.50 30.56 -15.99
CA ARG A 36 -14.20 30.25 -14.73
C ARG A 36 -13.89 28.83 -14.24
N ASP A 37 -13.12 28.07 -15.02
CA ASP A 37 -12.89 26.65 -14.78
C ASP A 37 -11.62 26.41 -13.97
N GLY A 38 -11.72 26.59 -12.65
CA GLY A 38 -10.79 26.00 -11.70
C GLY A 38 -11.23 24.57 -11.36
N LYS A 39 -10.37 23.56 -11.59
CA LYS A 39 -10.62 22.18 -11.16
C LYS A 39 -9.58 21.78 -10.12
N ILE A 40 -10.03 21.48 -8.91
CA ILE A 40 -9.19 20.89 -7.86
C ILE A 40 -9.32 19.36 -7.98
N ARG A 41 -8.19 18.67 -8.02
CA ARG A 41 -8.12 17.21 -7.98
C ARG A 41 -7.77 16.81 -6.55
N ALA A 42 -8.59 15.96 -5.94
CA ALA A 42 -8.27 15.31 -4.68
C ALA A 42 -8.19 13.81 -4.92
N GLU A 43 -7.08 13.20 -4.51
CA GLU A 43 -6.95 11.75 -4.49
C GLU A 43 -7.64 11.22 -3.24
N LYS A 44 -8.54 10.26 -3.42
CA LYS A 44 -9.26 9.61 -2.32
C LYS A 44 -8.79 8.18 -2.24
N VAL A 45 -8.17 7.82 -1.12
CA VAL A 45 -7.73 6.45 -0.82
C VAL A 45 -8.69 5.87 0.21
N SER A 46 -9.24 4.70 -0.08
CA SER A 46 -10.03 3.95 0.90
C SER A 46 -9.09 3.17 1.81
N ILE A 47 -9.29 3.27 3.11
CA ILE A 47 -8.51 2.54 4.12
C ILE A 47 -9.33 1.32 4.53
N THR A 48 -8.76 0.13 4.38
CA THR A 48 -9.43 -1.13 4.70
C THR A 48 -8.51 -2.00 5.57
N PRO A 49 -9.03 -2.64 6.63
CA PRO A 49 -8.25 -3.58 7.42
C PRO A 49 -7.74 -4.76 6.57
N GLN A 50 -6.51 -5.19 6.83
CA GLN A 50 -5.91 -6.37 6.18
C GLN A 50 -6.50 -7.69 6.71
N VAL A 51 -7.14 -7.65 7.87
CA VAL A 51 -7.75 -8.82 8.52
C VAL A 51 -9.19 -8.54 8.88
N SER A 52 -10.04 -9.55 8.73
CA SER A 52 -11.44 -9.49 9.13
C SER A 52 -11.57 -9.59 10.65
N GLY A 53 -12.42 -8.77 11.24
CA GLY A 53 -12.70 -8.84 12.66
C GLY A 53 -13.68 -7.78 13.14
N ARG A 54 -14.12 -7.91 14.39
CA ARG A 54 -14.99 -6.93 15.02
C ARG A 54 -14.18 -5.69 15.41
N ILE A 55 -14.67 -4.51 15.05
CA ILE A 55 -14.10 -3.23 15.50
C ILE A 55 -14.51 -3.00 16.96
N VAL A 56 -13.52 -2.82 17.83
CA VAL A 56 -13.70 -2.52 19.26
C VAL A 56 -13.75 -1.01 19.50
N GLU A 57 -12.92 -0.27 18.78
CA GLU A 57 -12.77 1.18 18.95
C GLU A 57 -12.49 1.86 17.61
N LEU A 58 -13.06 3.04 17.43
CA LEU A 58 -12.79 3.94 16.31
C LEU A 58 -12.15 5.22 16.86
N ASN A 59 -10.86 5.39 16.61
CA ASN A 59 -10.02 6.43 17.20
C ASN A 59 -9.92 7.70 16.34
N ILE A 60 -10.90 7.89 15.44
CA ILE A 60 -10.94 9.00 14.50
C ILE A 60 -12.30 9.68 14.48
N LYS A 61 -12.28 10.96 14.08
CA LYS A 61 -13.47 11.75 13.78
C LYS A 61 -13.49 12.12 12.31
N ASP A 62 -14.66 12.51 11.83
CA ASP A 62 -14.83 12.94 10.44
C ASP A 62 -13.94 14.15 10.13
N ASN A 63 -13.37 14.15 8.92
CA ASN A 63 -12.46 15.17 8.39
C ASN A 63 -11.23 15.48 9.29
N GLN A 64 -10.85 14.54 10.17
CA GLN A 64 -9.66 14.67 11.00
C GLN A 64 -8.39 14.50 10.15
N LEU A 65 -7.42 15.40 10.34
CA LEU A 65 -6.09 15.24 9.78
C LEU A 65 -5.37 14.09 10.50
N VAL A 66 -4.88 13.12 9.74
CA VAL A 66 -4.13 11.96 10.25
C VAL A 66 -2.83 11.80 9.47
N ASN A 67 -1.82 11.25 10.14
CA ASN A 67 -0.52 10.94 9.57
C ASN A 67 -0.33 9.43 9.39
N ALA A 68 0.67 9.05 8.61
CA ALA A 68 1.02 7.64 8.46
C ALA A 68 1.48 7.05 9.80
N GLY A 69 0.88 5.93 10.19
CA GLY A 69 1.15 5.25 11.45
C GLY A 69 0.17 5.60 12.58
N ASP A 70 -0.73 6.57 12.39
CA ASP A 70 -1.75 6.89 13.39
C ASP A 70 -2.74 5.73 13.55
N LEU A 71 -3.13 5.47 14.81
CA LEU A 71 -4.11 4.44 15.14
C LEU A 71 -5.51 4.93 14.76
N LEU A 72 -6.07 4.37 13.68
CA LEU A 72 -7.39 4.76 13.19
C LEU A 72 -8.53 3.95 13.81
N LEU A 73 -8.32 2.64 13.94
CA LEU A 73 -9.31 1.69 14.44
C LEU A 73 -8.61 0.54 15.16
N THR A 74 -9.29 -0.04 16.15
CA THR A 74 -8.81 -1.19 16.91
C THR A 74 -9.73 -2.37 16.64
N ILE A 75 -9.17 -3.48 16.14
CA ILE A 75 -9.89 -4.74 15.95
C ILE A 75 -9.72 -5.62 17.19
N ASP A 76 -10.76 -6.40 17.53
CA ASP A 76 -10.70 -7.37 18.61
C ASP A 76 -9.57 -8.39 18.37
N LYS A 77 -8.57 -8.34 19.25
CA LYS A 77 -7.38 -9.19 19.19
C LYS A 77 -7.62 -10.62 19.69
N THR A 78 -8.73 -10.87 20.39
CA THR A 78 -8.96 -12.13 21.10
C THR A 78 -8.87 -13.36 20.19
N PRO A 79 -9.53 -13.39 19.01
CA PRO A 79 -9.44 -14.55 18.11
C PRO A 79 -8.02 -14.77 17.57
N PHE A 80 -7.28 -13.68 17.33
CA PHE A 80 -5.91 -13.72 16.83
C PHE A 80 -4.94 -14.25 17.89
N GLN A 81 -5.10 -13.81 19.14
CA GLN A 81 -4.33 -14.32 20.27
C GLN A 81 -4.59 -15.82 20.51
N ILE A 82 -5.84 -16.26 20.39
CA ILE A 82 -6.18 -17.68 20.49
C ILE A 82 -5.53 -18.47 19.35
N ALA A 83 -5.59 -17.95 18.12
CA ALA A 83 -4.94 -18.59 16.96
C ALA A 83 -3.41 -18.69 17.13
N GLU A 84 -2.79 -17.63 17.65
CA GLU A 84 -1.36 -17.59 17.97
C GLU A 84 -1.01 -18.64 19.04
N LEU A 85 -1.75 -18.68 20.16
CA LEU A 85 -1.53 -19.67 21.21
C LEU A 85 -1.71 -21.10 20.71
N ASN A 86 -2.71 -21.34 19.84
CA ASN A 86 -2.91 -22.65 19.22
C ASN A 86 -1.75 -23.04 18.30
N ALA A 87 -1.22 -22.10 17.52
CA ALA A 87 -0.06 -22.33 16.66
C ALA A 87 1.20 -22.63 17.49
N GLN A 88 1.42 -21.88 18.57
CA GLN A 88 2.51 -22.12 19.51
C GLN A 88 2.40 -23.50 20.19
N ALA A 89 1.19 -23.90 20.59
CA ALA A 89 0.94 -25.23 21.15
C ALA A 89 1.19 -26.36 20.14
N GLN A 90 0.80 -26.16 18.87
CA GLN A 90 1.08 -27.11 17.80
C GLN A 90 2.58 -27.25 17.54
N LEU A 91 3.31 -26.12 17.52
CA LEU A 91 4.77 -26.12 17.39
C LEU A 91 5.44 -26.86 18.56
N ALA A 92 5.04 -26.57 19.81
CA ALA A 92 5.58 -27.24 20.98
C ALA A 92 5.32 -28.76 20.97
N LYS A 93 4.14 -29.17 20.48
CA LYS A 93 3.81 -30.58 20.26
C LYS A 93 4.73 -31.21 19.21
N ALA A 94 4.87 -30.57 18.05
CA ALA A 94 5.72 -31.07 16.96
C ALA A 94 7.19 -31.21 17.41
N GLN A 95 7.70 -30.22 18.16
CA GLN A 95 9.04 -30.28 18.76
C GLN A 95 9.19 -31.45 19.75
N SER A 96 8.16 -31.70 20.56
CA SER A 96 8.16 -32.83 21.49
C SER A 96 8.14 -34.17 20.77
N ASP A 97 7.38 -34.29 19.69
CA ASP A 97 7.31 -35.50 18.88
C ASP A 97 8.62 -35.74 18.11
N LEU A 98 9.26 -34.68 17.60
CA LEU A 98 10.61 -34.74 17.05
C LEU A 98 11.65 -35.17 18.09
N ALA A 99 11.59 -34.63 19.32
CA ALA A 99 12.49 -35.04 20.40
C ALA A 99 12.32 -36.53 20.74
N LYS A 100 11.07 -37.03 20.80
CA LYS A 100 10.79 -38.46 20.98
C LYS A 100 11.37 -39.30 19.83
N ALA A 101 11.15 -38.91 18.58
CA ALA A 101 11.68 -39.61 17.42
C ALA A 101 13.22 -39.65 17.42
N ASN A 102 13.87 -38.53 17.78
CA ASN A 102 15.32 -38.45 17.92
C ASN A 102 15.85 -39.39 19.00
N ASN A 103 15.23 -39.41 20.18
CA ASN A 103 15.61 -40.30 21.26
C ASN A 103 15.46 -41.77 20.86
N GLU A 104 14.39 -42.13 20.15
CA GLU A 104 14.17 -43.49 19.65
C GLU A 104 15.20 -43.89 18.59
N ALA A 105 15.50 -43.02 17.63
CA ALA A 105 16.55 -43.28 16.64
C ALA A 105 17.93 -43.42 17.29
N ASN A 106 18.26 -42.56 18.27
CA ASN A 106 19.50 -42.66 19.03
C ASN A 106 19.59 -43.97 19.81
N ARG A 107 18.50 -44.40 20.46
CA ARG A 107 18.44 -45.68 21.18
C ARG A 107 18.74 -46.85 20.24
N ARG A 108 18.09 -46.88 19.07
CA ARG A 108 18.28 -47.91 18.05
C ARG A 108 19.70 -47.97 17.49
N ARG A 109 20.35 -46.82 17.29
CA ARG A 109 21.76 -46.75 16.85
C ARG A 109 22.75 -47.37 17.85
N HIS A 110 22.43 -47.39 19.14
CA HIS A 110 23.31 -47.96 20.18
C HIS A 110 23.03 -49.46 20.46
N LEU A 111 22.02 -50.05 19.83
CA LEU A 111 21.77 -51.49 19.92
C LEU A 111 22.75 -52.24 19.00
N SER A 112 23.25 -53.39 19.46
CA SER A 112 24.12 -54.24 18.65
C SER A 112 23.37 -54.77 17.42
N GLN A 113 24.07 -54.88 16.29
CA GLN A 113 23.52 -55.30 14.98
C GLN A 113 22.86 -56.69 15.01
N ASN A 114 23.12 -57.49 16.04
CA ASN A 114 22.47 -58.79 16.24
C ASN A 114 21.02 -58.69 16.75
N PHE A 115 20.59 -57.51 17.23
CA PHE A 115 19.27 -57.29 17.84
C PHE A 115 18.37 -56.36 17.03
N ILE A 116 18.89 -55.70 15.98
CA ILE A 116 18.12 -54.77 15.15
C ILE A 116 18.53 -54.90 13.69
N SER A 117 17.52 -54.90 12.81
CA SER A 117 17.75 -54.94 11.36
C SER A 117 18.20 -53.57 10.80
N ALA A 118 18.87 -53.58 9.65
CA ALA A 118 19.23 -52.35 8.95
C ALA A 118 18.01 -51.53 8.50
N GLU A 119 16.90 -52.21 8.18
CA GLU A 119 15.63 -51.60 7.80
C GLU A 119 14.97 -50.87 8.98
N GLU A 120 14.97 -51.44 10.19
CA GLU A 120 14.43 -50.80 11.40
C GLU A 120 15.22 -49.55 11.82
N LEU A 121 16.51 -49.50 11.48
CA LEU A 121 17.33 -48.32 11.68
C LEU A 121 16.99 -47.23 10.65
N ASP A 122 16.81 -47.60 9.38
CA ASP A 122 16.46 -46.65 8.33
C ASP A 122 15.06 -46.07 8.54
N THR A 123 14.08 -46.89 8.88
CA THR A 123 12.72 -46.44 9.25
C THR A 123 12.73 -45.46 10.43
N ALA A 124 13.56 -45.69 11.44
CA ALA A 124 13.72 -44.75 12.55
C ALA A 124 14.34 -43.41 12.12
N ASN A 125 15.35 -43.44 11.23
CA ASN A 125 15.95 -42.23 10.66
C ASN A 125 14.96 -41.46 9.77
N LEU A 126 14.15 -42.17 8.97
CA LEU A 126 13.09 -41.58 8.15
C LEU A 126 12.01 -40.95 9.02
N ASN A 127 11.64 -41.58 10.13
CA ASN A 127 10.69 -41.02 11.09
C ASN A 127 11.20 -39.70 11.71
N VAL A 128 12.49 -39.63 12.05
CA VAL A 128 13.10 -38.35 12.51
C VAL A 128 12.98 -37.27 11.43
N LYS A 129 13.31 -37.58 10.18
CA LYS A 129 13.20 -36.61 9.07
C LYS A 129 11.75 -36.17 8.86
N ALA A 130 10.78 -37.07 8.98
CA ALA A 130 9.36 -36.76 8.87
C ALA A 130 8.88 -35.83 9.99
N MET A 131 9.29 -36.08 11.24
CA MET A 131 8.96 -35.21 12.37
C MET A 131 9.69 -33.86 12.26
N GLN A 132 10.91 -33.84 11.72
CA GLN A 132 11.67 -32.60 11.52
C GLN A 132 11.00 -31.68 10.49
N ALA A 133 10.36 -32.24 9.46
CA ALA A 133 9.57 -31.47 8.50
C ALA A 133 8.26 -30.93 9.08
N SER A 134 7.82 -31.44 10.23
CA SER A 134 6.58 -31.02 10.90
C SER A 134 6.80 -29.87 11.90
N VAL A 135 8.06 -29.48 12.16
CA VAL A 135 8.49 -28.37 13.02
C VAL A 135 8.88 -27.18 12.17
#